data_AF-A0A932RCV4-F1
#
_entry.id   AF-A0A932RCV4-F1
#
_cell.length_a   1.000
_cell.length_b   1.000
_cell.length_c   1.000
_cell.angle_alpha   90.00
_cell.angle_beta   90.00
_cell.angle_gamma   90.00
#
_symmetry.space_group_name_H-M   'P 1'
#
loop_
_entity.id
_entity.type
_entity.pdbx_description
1 polymer ?
#
loop_
_entity_poly.entity_id
_entity_poly.type
_entity_poly.pdbx_seq_one_letter_code
_entity_poly.pdbx_strand_id
1 'polypeptide(L)'
;MKEVIACLVDSIAKVAPIVVGAYLAYYFSYKSYRKQKGMEECRKKYLDEGLELCHSELAKVLASVEYNWTIAMNVLRQFRHVSGSSIKLSREDIRESFTPYFPQGFGFEYLDKVNHLIGDDVITRCTFRLLADLNGFMFFLKNDLDIAVEKFLKEPESCKAKPTSEEIAQEYKQALDKEKEKLEQYHALRNYVWKLTEVMRRKELSYETLEKIRCDNDVKEIISAVRDKYKSLLHPNSP
;
A
#
# COMPACT_ATOMS: atom_id res chain seq x y z
N MET A 1 -29.26 -69.46 -27.11
CA MET A 1 -27.96 -68.91 -26.67
C MET A 1 -27.46 -67.78 -27.57
N LYS A 2 -27.38 -67.95 -28.90
CA LYS A 2 -26.97 -66.88 -29.84
C LYS A 2 -27.86 -65.63 -29.82
N GLU A 3 -29.18 -65.80 -29.75
CA GLU A 3 -30.13 -64.66 -29.70
C GLU A 3 -30.02 -63.83 -28.42
N VAL A 4 -29.75 -64.49 -27.29
CA VAL A 4 -29.53 -63.82 -25.99
C VAL A 4 -28.26 -62.98 -26.03
N ILE A 5 -27.20 -63.49 -26.64
CA ILE A 5 -25.94 -62.75 -26.83
C ILE A 5 -26.16 -61.55 -27.77
N ALA A 6 -26.91 -61.71 -28.86
CA ALA A 6 -27.21 -60.62 -29.78
C ALA A 6 -28.03 -59.49 -29.11
N CYS A 7 -29.03 -59.84 -28.29
CA CYS A 7 -29.83 -58.87 -27.54
C CYS A 7 -29.01 -58.10 -26.49
N LEU A 8 -28.08 -58.79 -25.81
CA LEU A 8 -27.15 -58.17 -24.87
C LEU A 8 -26.18 -57.20 -25.56
N VAL A 9 -25.63 -57.60 -26.71
CA VAL A 9 -24.71 -56.75 -27.49
C VAL A 9 -25.42 -55.50 -28.01
N ASP A 10 -26.66 -55.62 -28.51
CA ASP A 10 -27.45 -54.47 -28.97
C ASP A 10 -27.84 -53.52 -27.82
N SER A 11 -28.15 -54.08 -26.65
CA SER A 11 -28.42 -53.29 -25.43
C SER A 11 -27.18 -52.53 -24.94
N ILE A 12 -26.01 -53.19 -24.93
CA ILE A 12 -24.74 -52.55 -24.59
C ILE A 12 -24.39 -51.47 -25.62
N ALA A 13 -24.58 -51.73 -26.92
CA ALA A 13 -24.31 -50.76 -27.98
C ALA A 13 -25.19 -49.49 -27.87
N LYS A 14 -26.42 -49.60 -27.33
CA LYS A 14 -27.32 -48.47 -27.08
C LYS A 14 -26.95 -47.67 -25.82
N VAL A 15 -26.50 -48.35 -24.76
CA VAL A 15 -26.18 -47.71 -23.47
C VAL A 15 -24.74 -47.16 -23.43
N ALA A 16 -23.78 -47.81 -24.11
CA ALA A 16 -22.39 -47.42 -24.07
C ALA A 16 -22.13 -45.97 -24.54
N PRO A 17 -22.73 -45.44 -25.62
CA PRO A 17 -22.55 -44.04 -26.01
C PRO A 17 -23.07 -43.06 -24.96
N ILE A 18 -24.16 -43.40 -24.25
CA ILE A 18 -24.72 -42.56 -23.18
C ILE A 18 -23.76 -42.53 -22.00
N VAL A 19 -23.25 -43.69 -21.58
CA VAL A 19 -22.30 -43.79 -20.46
C VAL A 19 -20.98 -43.12 -20.80
N VAL A 20 -20.44 -43.34 -22.01
CA VAL A 20 -19.22 -42.68 -22.49
C VAL A 20 -19.43 -41.17 -22.59
N GLY A 21 -20.57 -40.73 -23.13
CA GLY A 21 -20.93 -39.31 -23.21
C GLY A 21 -21.03 -38.66 -21.83
N ALA A 22 -21.70 -39.32 -20.88
CA ALA A 22 -21.81 -38.85 -19.49
C ALA A 22 -20.44 -38.80 -18.80
N TYR A 23 -19.60 -39.81 -19.02
CA TYR A 23 -18.24 -39.84 -18.47
C TYR A 23 -17.36 -38.72 -19.04
N LEU A 24 -17.39 -38.50 -20.36
CA LEU A 24 -16.67 -37.40 -20.99
C LEU A 24 -17.18 -36.04 -20.49
N ALA A 25 -18.50 -35.85 -20.41
CA ALA A 25 -19.10 -34.63 -19.89
C ALA A 25 -18.67 -34.36 -18.44
N TYR A 26 -18.67 -35.39 -17.59
CA TYR A 26 -18.17 -35.30 -16.22
C TYR A 26 -16.68 -34.93 -16.19
N TYR A 27 -15.84 -35.62 -16.97
CA TYR A 27 -14.40 -35.38 -17.01
C TYR A 27 -14.06 -33.95 -17.47
N PHE A 28 -14.70 -33.47 -18.55
CA PHE A 28 -14.50 -32.10 -19.03
C PHE A 28 -15.03 -31.05 -18.06
N SER A 29 -16.17 -31.30 -17.40
CA SER A 29 -16.71 -30.42 -16.36
C SER A 29 -15.78 -30.34 -15.17
N TYR A 30 -15.28 -31.49 -14.70
CA TYR A 30 -14.35 -31.57 -13.58
C TYR A 30 -13.02 -30.86 -13.89
N LYS A 31 -12.45 -31.07 -15.08
CA LYS A 31 -11.23 -30.40 -15.52
C LYS A 31 -11.41 -28.88 -15.61
N SER A 32 -12.55 -28.43 -16.15
CA SER A 32 -12.88 -27.01 -16.26
C SER A 32 -13.06 -26.38 -14.88
N TYR A 33 -13.76 -27.07 -13.96
CA TYR A 33 -13.92 -26.63 -12.58
C TYR A 33 -12.59 -26.48 -11.85
N ARG A 34 -11.67 -27.45 -11.97
CA ARG A 34 -10.33 -27.38 -11.37
C ARG A 34 -9.52 -26.19 -11.90
N LYS A 35 -9.60 -25.93 -13.22
CA LYS A 35 -8.94 -24.78 -13.84
C LYS A 35 -9.51 -23.46 -13.30
N GLN A 36 -10.83 -23.32 -13.29
CA GLN A 36 -11.50 -22.12 -12.78
C GLN A 36 -11.15 -21.86 -11.32
N LYS A 37 -11.24 -22.89 -10.46
CA LYS A 37 -10.89 -22.78 -9.05
C LYS A 37 -9.45 -22.35 -8.84
N GLY A 38 -8.51 -22.90 -9.61
CA GLY A 38 -7.10 -22.50 -9.57
C GLY A 38 -6.88 -21.04 -9.97
N MET A 39 -7.64 -20.53 -10.95
CA MET A 39 -7.60 -19.12 -11.34
C MET A 39 -8.18 -18.21 -10.26
N GLU A 40 -9.30 -18.60 -9.65
CA GLU A 40 -9.91 -17.86 -8.54
C GLU A 40 -8.98 -17.78 -7.32
N GLU A 41 -8.35 -18.90 -6.94
CA GLU A 41 -7.37 -18.94 -5.84
C GLU A 41 -6.13 -18.07 -6.15
N CYS A 42 -5.62 -18.15 -7.38
CA CYS A 42 -4.48 -17.34 -7.81
C CYS A 42 -4.83 -15.84 -7.77
N ARG A 43 -6.01 -15.46 -8.29
CA ARG A 43 -6.50 -14.09 -8.27
C ARG A 43 -6.65 -13.60 -6.83
N LYS A 44 -7.34 -14.34 -5.98
CA LYS A 44 -7.52 -14.00 -4.57
C LYS A 44 -6.17 -13.75 -3.88
N LYS A 45 -5.21 -14.64 -4.08
CA LYS A 45 -3.89 -14.54 -3.44
C LYS A 45 -3.10 -13.31 -3.90
N TYR A 46 -2.95 -13.09 -5.20
CA TYR A 46 -2.01 -12.10 -5.71
C TYR A 46 -2.65 -10.74 -6.01
N LEU A 47 -3.91 -10.72 -6.44
CA LEU A 47 -4.66 -9.49 -6.68
C LEU A 47 -5.24 -8.96 -5.38
N ASP A 48 -6.20 -9.69 -4.80
CA ASP A 48 -7.00 -9.19 -3.68
C ASP A 48 -6.14 -9.10 -2.41
N GLU A 49 -5.47 -10.19 -2.03
CA GLU A 49 -4.62 -10.25 -0.84
C GLU A 49 -3.19 -9.74 -1.06
N GLY A 50 -2.85 -9.29 -2.28
CA GLY A 50 -1.52 -8.80 -2.64
C GLY A 50 -1.57 -7.32 -3.00
N LEU A 51 -1.85 -7.03 -4.27
CA LEU A 51 -1.86 -5.67 -4.81
C LEU A 51 -2.95 -4.78 -4.19
N GLU A 52 -4.17 -5.27 -4.01
CA GLU A 52 -5.27 -4.47 -3.46
C GLU A 52 -5.06 -4.17 -1.97
N LEU A 53 -4.62 -5.15 -1.18
CA LEU A 53 -4.21 -4.92 0.20
C LEU A 53 -3.03 -3.93 0.28
N CYS A 54 -1.99 -4.10 -0.52
CA CYS A 54 -0.86 -3.17 -0.57
C CYS A 54 -1.33 -1.74 -0.87
N HIS A 55 -2.18 -1.57 -1.88
CA HIS A 55 -2.77 -0.27 -2.22
C HIS A 55 -3.62 0.31 -1.09
N SER A 56 -4.44 -0.51 -0.42
CA SER A 56 -5.26 -0.09 0.70
C SER A 56 -4.42 0.33 1.89
N GLU A 57 -3.33 -0.38 2.20
CA GLU A 57 -2.46 -0.04 3.32
C GLU A 57 -1.66 1.24 3.05
N LEU A 58 -1.16 1.43 1.82
CA LEU A 58 -0.57 2.71 1.40
C LEU A 58 -1.57 3.88 1.52
N ALA A 59 -2.85 3.65 1.24
CA ALA A 59 -3.90 4.66 1.40
C ALA A 59 -4.15 5.00 2.89
N LYS A 60 -4.16 4.00 3.77
CA LYS A 60 -4.30 4.21 5.22
C LYS A 60 -3.13 5.01 5.78
N VAL A 61 -1.90 4.66 5.37
CA VAL A 61 -0.69 5.40 5.74
C VAL A 61 -0.84 6.88 5.37
N LEU A 62 -1.15 7.15 4.10
CA LEU A 62 -1.34 8.52 3.59
C LEU A 62 -2.38 9.30 4.40
N ALA A 63 -3.54 8.70 4.67
CA ALA A 63 -4.60 9.32 5.45
C ALA A 63 -4.14 9.68 6.87
N SER A 64 -3.37 8.80 7.53
CA SER A 64 -2.78 9.11 8.84
C SER A 64 -1.83 10.30 8.77
N VAL A 65 -1.03 10.42 7.70
CA VAL A 65 -0.13 11.55 7.56
C VAL A 65 -0.88 12.86 7.34
N GLU A 66 -1.83 12.87 6.41
CA GLU A 66 -2.64 14.05 6.11
C GLU A 66 -3.39 14.56 7.34
N TYR A 67 -3.92 13.62 8.14
CA TYR A 67 -4.56 13.93 9.42
C TYR A 67 -3.59 14.61 10.40
N ASN A 68 -2.42 14.01 10.63
CA ASN A 68 -1.43 14.55 11.55
C ASN A 68 -0.82 15.87 11.07
N TRP A 69 -0.62 16.04 9.76
CA TRP A 69 -0.22 17.31 9.16
C TRP A 69 -1.27 18.40 9.41
N THR A 70 -2.55 18.08 9.25
CA THR A 70 -3.66 19.01 9.52
C THR A 70 -3.69 19.46 10.98
N ILE A 71 -3.45 18.53 11.92
CA ILE A 71 -3.35 18.85 13.35
C ILE A 71 -2.15 19.77 13.59
N ALA A 72 -0.97 19.45 13.05
CA ALA A 72 0.23 20.27 13.21
C ALA A 72 0.00 21.70 12.73
N MET A 73 -0.62 21.88 11.56
CA MET A 73 -0.97 23.20 11.03
C MET A 73 -1.98 23.95 11.92
N ASN A 74 -2.95 23.25 12.51
CA ASN A 74 -3.88 23.84 13.46
C ASN A 74 -3.17 24.31 14.74
N VAL A 75 -2.24 23.52 15.28
CA VAL A 75 -1.42 23.87 16.45
C VAL A 75 -0.58 25.11 16.14
N LEU A 76 0.12 25.15 15.01
CA LEU A 76 0.91 26.32 14.59
C LEU A 76 0.05 27.58 14.44
N ARG A 77 -1.15 27.45 13.87
CA ARG A 77 -2.10 28.56 13.77
C ARG A 77 -2.53 29.06 15.15
N GLN A 78 -2.86 28.17 16.07
CA GLN A 78 -3.25 28.57 17.43
C GLN A 78 -2.08 29.23 18.16
N PHE A 79 -0.88 28.66 18.06
CA PHE A 79 0.35 29.19 18.64
C PHE A 79 0.67 30.62 18.19
N ARG A 80 0.44 30.93 16.91
CA ARG A 80 0.54 32.29 16.36
C ARG A 80 -0.34 33.30 17.11
N HIS A 81 -1.54 32.88 17.54
CA HIS A 81 -2.52 33.74 18.23
C HIS A 81 -2.32 33.81 19.77
N VAL A 82 -1.43 33.01 20.35
CA VAL A 82 -1.13 33.02 21.80
C VAL A 82 -0.43 34.30 22.24
N SER A 83 0.30 34.99 21.33
CA SER A 83 1.01 36.25 21.63
C SER A 83 0.12 37.42 22.09
N GLY A 84 -1.21 37.27 22.14
CA GLY A 84 -2.12 38.32 22.61
C GLY A 84 -3.38 37.84 23.34
N SER A 85 -3.49 36.55 23.69
CA SER A 85 -4.70 36.00 24.32
C SER A 85 -4.38 35.03 25.46
N SER A 86 -5.25 34.95 26.46
CA SER A 86 -5.18 34.08 27.65
C SER A 86 -5.33 32.58 27.36
N ILE A 87 -5.19 32.17 26.09
CA ILE A 87 -5.32 30.76 25.67
C ILE A 87 -4.07 30.01 26.12
N LYS A 88 -4.22 29.18 27.15
CA LYS A 88 -3.21 28.21 27.55
C LYS A 88 -3.40 26.95 26.69
N LEU A 89 -2.63 26.82 25.62
CA LEU A 89 -2.41 25.52 24.98
C LEU A 89 -1.76 24.61 26.02
N SER A 90 -2.49 23.60 26.51
CA SER A 90 -1.87 22.58 27.37
C SER A 90 -1.07 21.62 26.50
N ARG A 91 0.03 21.12 27.05
CA ARG A 91 0.94 20.23 26.33
C ARG A 91 0.27 18.90 26.02
N GLU A 92 -0.51 18.43 26.99
CA GLU A 92 -1.29 17.21 26.93
C GLU A 92 -2.27 17.29 25.75
N ASP A 93 -2.96 18.42 25.55
CA ASP A 93 -3.88 18.60 24.42
C ASP A 93 -3.18 18.48 23.05
N ILE A 94 -1.96 19.02 22.91
CA ILE A 94 -1.19 18.94 21.66
C ILE A 94 -0.73 17.50 21.40
N ARG A 95 -0.19 16.83 22.42
CA ARG A 95 0.35 15.47 22.29
C ARG A 95 -0.74 14.42 22.04
N GLU A 96 -1.88 14.55 22.71
CA GLU A 96 -3.01 13.64 22.56
C GLU A 96 -3.74 13.84 21.22
N SER A 97 -3.57 14.99 20.57
CA SER A 97 -4.18 15.25 19.26
C SER A 97 -3.56 14.42 18.13
N PHE A 98 -2.27 14.05 18.21
CA PHE A 98 -1.61 13.31 17.14
C PHE A 98 -1.94 11.81 17.21
N THR A 99 -2.39 11.24 16.09
CA THR A 99 -2.64 9.81 16.00
C THR A 99 -1.34 9.07 15.68
N PRO A 100 -0.85 8.18 16.57
CA PRO A 100 0.31 7.37 16.26
C PRO A 100 -0.02 6.41 15.11
N TYR A 101 0.82 6.39 14.08
CA TYR A 101 0.81 5.32 13.09
C TYR A 101 1.78 4.24 13.55
N PHE A 102 1.30 3.00 13.68
CA PHE A 102 2.14 1.86 14.03
C PHE A 102 2.43 1.03 12.77
N PRO A 103 3.69 1.03 12.28
CA PRO A 103 4.08 0.25 11.10
C PRO A 103 3.85 -1.26 11.27
N GLN A 104 3.68 -1.74 12.51
CA GLN A 104 3.36 -3.13 12.84
C GLN A 104 2.02 -3.58 12.22
N GLY A 105 1.12 -2.66 11.89
CA GLY A 105 -0.10 -2.95 11.14
C GLY A 105 0.12 -3.19 9.64
N PHE A 106 1.28 -2.82 9.10
CA PHE A 106 1.63 -3.01 7.70
C PHE A 106 2.03 -4.47 7.46
N GLY A 107 1.07 -5.32 7.07
CA GLY A 107 1.29 -6.75 6.86
C GLY A 107 2.33 -7.06 5.75
N PHE A 108 3.54 -7.45 6.11
CA PHE A 108 4.60 -7.74 5.13
C PHE A 108 4.24 -8.87 4.14
N GLU A 109 3.32 -9.75 4.52
CA GLU A 109 2.89 -10.89 3.69
C GLU A 109 2.33 -10.50 2.32
N TYR A 110 1.64 -9.35 2.19
CA TYR A 110 1.15 -8.94 0.87
C TYR A 110 2.27 -8.40 -0.01
N LEU A 111 3.32 -7.81 0.56
CA LEU A 111 4.49 -7.36 -0.20
C LEU A 111 5.23 -8.55 -0.80
N ASP A 112 5.35 -9.66 -0.08
CA ASP A 112 5.93 -10.89 -0.62
C ASP A 112 5.11 -11.44 -1.81
N LYS A 113 3.77 -11.37 -1.71
CA LYS A 113 2.89 -11.75 -2.82
C LYS A 113 3.09 -10.83 -4.03
N VAL A 114 3.19 -9.51 -3.81
CA VAL A 114 3.48 -8.54 -4.88
C VAL A 114 4.84 -8.84 -5.50
N ASN A 115 5.90 -9.03 -4.71
CA ASN A 115 7.25 -9.34 -5.20
C ASN A 115 7.25 -10.61 -6.05
N HIS A 116 6.56 -11.65 -5.60
CA HIS A 116 6.44 -12.89 -6.34
C HIS A 116 5.68 -12.71 -7.66
N LEU A 117 4.64 -11.89 -7.67
CA LEU A 117 3.84 -11.60 -8.86
C LEU A 117 4.66 -10.82 -9.91
N ILE A 118 5.36 -9.77 -9.51
CA ILE A 118 6.11 -8.89 -10.42
C ILE A 118 7.53 -9.40 -10.73
N GLY A 119 8.09 -10.27 -9.88
CA GLY A 119 9.45 -10.78 -10.02
C GLY A 119 10.54 -9.78 -9.64
N ASP A 120 10.19 -8.77 -8.84
CA ASP A 120 11.05 -7.66 -8.43
C ASP A 120 10.64 -7.21 -7.02
N ASP A 121 11.59 -6.68 -6.25
CA ASP A 121 11.37 -6.18 -4.89
C ASP A 121 11.25 -4.65 -4.83
N VAL A 122 11.28 -3.95 -5.97
CA VAL A 122 11.31 -2.48 -6.02
C VAL A 122 10.15 -1.85 -5.25
N ILE A 123 8.93 -2.40 -5.34
CA ILE A 123 7.76 -1.88 -4.63
C ILE A 123 7.96 -2.03 -3.12
N THR A 124 8.48 -3.17 -2.68
CA THR A 124 8.80 -3.44 -1.27
C THR A 124 9.87 -2.49 -0.74
N ARG A 125 10.98 -2.31 -1.47
CA ARG A 125 12.05 -1.39 -1.07
C ARG A 125 11.57 0.06 -1.00
N CYS A 126 10.79 0.51 -1.98
CA CYS A 126 10.18 1.84 -1.95
C CYS A 126 9.24 1.99 -0.76
N THR A 127 8.40 1.00 -0.50
CA THR A 127 7.46 1.00 0.63
C THR A 127 8.19 1.10 1.96
N PHE A 128 9.23 0.29 2.20
CA PHE A 128 10.01 0.35 3.44
C PHE A 128 10.74 1.67 3.61
N ARG A 129 11.29 2.22 2.52
CA ARG A 129 11.96 3.52 2.60
C ARG A 129 10.97 4.61 2.99
N LEU A 130 9.82 4.63 2.32
CA LEU A 130 8.76 5.58 2.62
C LEU A 130 8.27 5.42 4.06
N LEU A 131 8.07 4.19 4.56
CA LEU A 131 7.67 3.93 5.95
C LEU A 131 8.72 4.44 6.96
N ALA A 132 10.01 4.36 6.61
CA ALA A 132 11.07 4.97 7.43
C ALA A 132 10.97 6.50 7.45
N ASP A 133 10.72 7.14 6.30
CA ASP A 133 10.52 8.58 6.21
C ASP A 133 9.28 9.04 7.01
N LEU A 134 8.21 8.24 6.99
CA LEU A 134 7.01 8.46 7.81
C LEU A 134 7.31 8.42 9.30
N ASN A 135 8.07 7.43 9.75
CA ASN A 135 8.46 7.34 11.16
C ASN A 135 9.28 8.58 11.57
N GLY A 136 10.13 9.09 10.67
CA GLY A 136 10.84 10.35 10.85
C GLY A 136 9.89 11.54 11.00
N PHE A 137 8.89 11.64 10.12
CA PHE A 137 7.87 12.70 10.21
C PHE A 137 7.06 12.63 11.51
N MET A 138 6.60 11.43 11.89
CA MET A 138 5.86 11.23 13.14
C MET A 138 6.71 11.57 14.37
N PHE A 139 8.00 11.25 14.33
CA PHE A 139 8.95 11.62 15.37
C PHE A 139 9.14 13.14 15.45
N PHE A 140 9.31 13.82 14.31
CA PHE A 140 9.40 15.27 14.22
C PHE A 140 8.18 15.95 14.82
N LEU A 141 6.96 15.50 14.46
CA LEU A 141 5.72 16.04 15.02
C LEU A 141 5.64 15.88 16.54
N LYS A 142 5.98 14.69 17.06
CA LYS A 142 5.81 14.38 18.47
C LYS A 142 6.87 15.02 19.37
N ASN A 143 8.11 15.11 18.88
CA ASN A 143 9.24 15.53 19.70
C ASN A 143 9.68 16.95 19.37
N ASP A 144 9.89 17.28 18.10
CA ASP A 144 10.47 18.58 17.77
C ASP A 144 9.44 19.70 17.87
N LEU A 145 8.22 19.52 17.36
CA LEU A 145 7.17 20.53 17.47
C LEU A 145 6.75 20.75 18.92
N ASP A 146 6.60 19.68 19.70
CA ASP A 146 6.28 19.76 21.13
C ASP A 146 7.38 20.49 21.93
N ILE A 147 8.66 20.15 21.70
CA ILE A 147 9.78 20.78 22.39
C ILE A 147 9.92 22.26 22.03
N ALA A 148 9.71 22.65 20.77
CA ALA A 148 9.81 24.05 20.39
C ALA A 148 8.68 24.90 20.98
N VAL A 149 7.45 24.38 20.99
CA VAL A 149 6.33 25.05 21.67
C VAL A 149 6.62 25.17 23.17
N GLU A 150 7.15 24.11 23.79
CA GLU A 150 7.52 24.10 25.22
C GLU A 150 8.63 25.12 25.56
N LYS A 151 9.70 25.18 24.76
CA LYS A 151 10.79 26.15 24.96
C LYS A 151 10.28 27.59 24.86
N PHE A 152 9.45 27.89 23.87
CA PHE A 152 8.86 29.22 23.72
C PHE A 152 7.97 29.61 24.91
N LEU A 153 7.16 28.68 25.42
CA LEU A 153 6.28 28.96 26.56
C LEU A 153 7.05 29.15 27.88
N LYS A 154 8.19 28.48 28.07
CA LYS A 154 8.96 28.49 29.33
C LYS A 154 10.01 29.58 29.42
N GLU A 155 10.51 30.11 28.30
CA GLU A 155 11.51 31.17 28.32
C GLU A 155 10.92 32.52 28.76
N PRO A 156 11.51 33.20 29.77
CA PRO A 156 11.02 34.50 30.22
C PRO A 156 11.10 35.55 29.11
N GLU A 157 10.08 36.40 29.00
CA GLU A 157 9.98 37.47 27.98
C GLU A 157 11.15 38.47 27.99
N SER A 158 11.94 38.49 29.07
CA SER A 158 13.11 39.35 29.22
C SER A 158 14.33 38.94 28.37
N CYS A 159 14.29 37.79 27.70
CA CYS A 159 15.33 37.36 26.76
C CYS A 159 15.24 38.16 25.44
N LYS A 160 16.15 39.11 25.24
CA LYS A 160 16.26 39.93 24.00
C LYS A 160 16.46 39.13 22.70
N ALA A 161 16.80 37.85 22.79
CA ALA A 161 17.03 36.95 21.65
C ALA A 161 15.88 35.94 21.45
N LYS A 162 14.75 36.08 22.15
CA LYS A 162 13.62 35.16 22.04
C LYS A 162 12.94 35.35 20.67
N PRO A 163 12.94 34.33 19.78
CA PRO A 163 12.20 34.42 18.53
C PRO A 163 10.71 34.59 18.82
N THR A 164 10.02 35.38 18.00
CA THR A 164 8.58 35.60 18.11
C THR A 164 7.81 34.31 17.83
N SER A 165 6.57 34.22 18.33
CA SER A 165 5.70 33.07 18.02
C SER A 165 5.47 32.94 16.51
N GLU A 166 5.45 34.06 15.79
CA GLU A 166 5.37 34.12 14.33
C GLU A 166 6.59 33.47 13.65
N GLU A 167 7.80 33.81 14.10
CA GLU A 167 9.05 33.28 13.54
C GLU A 167 9.14 31.76 13.73
N ILE A 168 8.85 31.27 14.94
CA ILE A 168 8.82 29.82 15.22
C ILE A 168 7.73 29.14 14.38
N ALA A 169 6.52 29.72 14.32
CA ALA A 169 5.44 29.14 13.54
C ALA A 169 5.78 29.04 12.05
N GLN A 170 6.48 30.05 11.51
CA GLN A 170 6.91 30.08 10.12
C GLN A 170 8.03 29.07 9.85
N GLU A 171 9.00 28.92 10.75
CA GLU A 171 10.06 27.91 10.65
C GLU A 171 9.47 26.49 10.63
N TYR A 172 8.58 26.18 11.57
CA TYR A 172 7.94 24.87 11.63
C TYR A 172 7.01 24.61 10.47
N LYS A 173 6.31 25.63 9.96
CA LYS A 173 5.53 25.50 8.73
C LYS A 173 6.41 25.14 7.54
N GLN A 174 7.57 25.79 7.37
CA GLN A 174 8.50 25.43 6.30
C GLN A 174 9.04 24.01 6.44
N ALA A 175 9.31 23.56 7.67
CA ALA A 175 9.69 22.17 7.92
C ALA A 175 8.55 21.19 7.55
N LEU A 176 7.31 21.49 7.95
CA LEU A 176 6.13 20.69 7.59
C LEU A 176 5.89 20.64 6.08
N ASP A 177 6.08 21.75 5.37
CA ASP A 177 5.93 21.82 3.91
C ASP A 177 6.99 20.96 3.21
N LYS A 178 8.24 20.97 3.69
CA LYS A 178 9.31 20.06 3.19
C LYS A 178 9.00 18.59 3.43
N GLU A 179 8.44 18.25 4.59
CA GLU A 179 8.03 16.88 4.87
C GLU A 179 6.81 16.48 4.02
N LYS A 180 5.91 17.43 3.71
CA LYS A 180 4.77 17.21 2.80
C LYS A 180 5.20 16.86 1.39
N GLU A 181 6.27 17.47 0.86
CA GLU A 181 6.84 17.10 -0.44
C GLU A 181 7.25 15.62 -0.50
N LYS A 182 7.72 15.05 0.62
CA LYS A 182 8.03 13.62 0.70
C LYS A 182 6.76 12.74 0.62
N LEU A 183 5.59 13.26 1.00
CA LEU A 183 4.31 12.55 0.90
C LEU A 183 3.81 12.42 -0.53
N GLU A 184 4.19 13.32 -1.43
CA GLU A 184 3.91 13.15 -2.86
C GLU A 184 4.49 11.84 -3.40
N GLN A 185 5.61 11.39 -2.82
CA GLN A 185 6.23 10.12 -3.16
C GLN A 185 5.38 8.92 -2.72
N TYR A 186 4.58 9.03 -1.67
CA TYR A 186 3.62 7.98 -1.31
C TYR A 186 2.45 7.92 -2.28
N HIS A 187 1.89 9.06 -2.69
CA HIS A 187 0.82 9.10 -3.68
C HIS A 187 1.25 8.48 -5.00
N ALA A 188 2.48 8.78 -5.44
CA ALA A 188 3.06 8.20 -6.64
C ALA A 188 3.17 6.67 -6.53
N LEU A 189 3.72 6.14 -5.42
CA LEU A 189 3.88 4.69 -5.25
C LEU A 189 2.52 3.99 -5.25
N ARG A 190 1.56 4.53 -4.49
CA ARG A 190 0.17 4.04 -4.46
C ARG A 190 -0.43 3.99 -5.87
N ASN A 191 -0.22 5.02 -6.68
CA ASN A 191 -0.71 5.05 -8.06
C ASN A 191 -0.06 3.94 -8.92
N TYR A 192 1.23 3.69 -8.77
CA TYR A 192 1.88 2.56 -9.47
C TYR A 192 1.32 1.20 -9.04
N VAL A 193 1.07 0.99 -7.75
CA VAL A 193 0.41 -0.23 -7.26
C VAL A 193 -0.99 -0.36 -7.85
N TRP A 194 -1.77 0.72 -7.89
CA TRP A 194 -3.09 0.72 -8.52
C TRP A 194 -3.04 0.39 -10.03
N LYS A 195 -2.08 0.96 -10.77
CA LYS A 195 -1.86 0.63 -12.19
C LYS A 195 -1.54 -0.84 -12.38
N LEU A 196 -0.70 -1.42 -11.52
CA LEU A 196 -0.43 -2.87 -11.52
C LEU A 196 -1.72 -3.66 -11.28
N THR A 197 -2.54 -3.28 -10.30
CA THR A 197 -3.85 -3.90 -10.04
C THR A 197 -4.74 -3.89 -11.28
N GLU A 198 -4.82 -2.77 -12.00
CA GLU A 198 -5.63 -2.64 -13.21
C GLU A 198 -5.11 -3.51 -14.37
N VAL A 199 -3.79 -3.60 -14.56
CA VAL A 199 -3.19 -4.52 -15.53
C VAL A 199 -3.52 -5.96 -15.18
N MET A 200 -3.43 -6.33 -13.89
CA MET A 200 -3.72 -7.69 -13.44
C MET A 200 -5.20 -8.07 -13.54
N ARG A 201 -6.12 -7.13 -13.28
CA ARG A 201 -7.58 -7.36 -13.40
C ARG A 201 -8.01 -7.76 -14.81
N ARG A 202 -7.27 -7.32 -15.83
CA ARG A 202 -7.55 -7.60 -17.25
C ARG A 202 -6.94 -8.91 -17.74
N LYS A 203 -6.14 -9.59 -16.92
CA LYS A 203 -5.41 -10.80 -17.32
C LYS A 203 -5.99 -12.06 -16.70
N GLU A 204 -5.86 -13.15 -17.43
CA GLU A 204 -6.12 -14.48 -16.90
C GLU A 204 -5.00 -14.89 -15.93
N LEU A 205 -5.25 -14.68 -14.64
CA LEU A 205 -4.35 -15.08 -13.56
C LEU A 205 -4.49 -16.57 -13.26
N SER A 206 -3.38 -17.29 -13.40
CA SER A 206 -3.21 -18.69 -13.02
C SER A 206 -1.76 -18.91 -12.60
N TYR A 207 -1.49 -19.96 -11.83
CA TYR A 207 -0.12 -20.28 -11.42
C TYR A 207 0.83 -20.48 -12.61
N GLU A 208 0.34 -21.01 -13.73
CA GLU A 208 1.12 -21.18 -14.96
C GLU A 208 1.40 -19.85 -15.69
N THR A 209 0.52 -18.85 -15.54
CA THR A 209 0.65 -17.54 -16.19
C THR A 209 1.43 -16.53 -15.34
N LEU A 210 1.65 -16.79 -14.05
CA LEU A 210 2.43 -15.91 -13.16
C LEU A 210 3.84 -15.63 -13.70
N GLU A 211 4.54 -16.64 -14.22
CA GLU A 211 5.87 -16.41 -14.80
C GLU A 211 5.81 -15.54 -16.05
N LYS A 212 4.76 -15.70 -16.85
CA LYS A 212 4.55 -14.89 -18.06
C LYS A 212 4.22 -13.44 -17.72
N ILE A 213 3.53 -13.20 -16.61
CA ILE A 213 3.19 -11.86 -16.11
C ILE A 213 4.44 -11.03 -15.81
N ARG A 214 5.49 -11.64 -15.25
CA ARG A 214 6.78 -10.95 -15.02
C ARG A 214 7.44 -10.49 -16.31
N CYS A 215 7.19 -11.22 -17.39
CA CYS A 215 7.73 -10.92 -18.71
C CYS A 215 6.91 -9.91 -19.50
N ASP A 216 5.74 -9.54 -19.00
CA ASP A 216 4.80 -8.67 -19.67
C ASP A 216 5.27 -7.22 -19.78
N ASN A 217 5.03 -6.60 -20.93
CA ASN A 217 5.52 -5.25 -21.22
C ASN A 217 4.86 -4.19 -20.31
N ASP A 218 3.54 -4.25 -20.08
CA ASP A 218 2.85 -3.27 -19.23
C ASP A 218 3.40 -3.32 -17.79
N VAL A 219 3.64 -4.53 -17.29
CA VAL A 219 4.23 -4.74 -15.95
C VAL A 219 5.64 -4.17 -15.91
N LYS A 220 6.48 -4.53 -16.88
CA LYS A 220 7.87 -4.04 -16.96
C LYS A 220 7.95 -2.52 -17.07
N GLU A 221 7.08 -1.90 -17.86
CA GLU A 221 7.02 -0.45 -18.00
C GLU A 221 6.66 0.22 -16.68
N ILE A 222 5.66 -0.30 -15.96
CA ILE A 222 5.31 0.23 -14.63
C ILE A 222 6.48 0.07 -13.65
N ILE A 223 7.09 -1.11 -13.60
CA ILE A 223 8.22 -1.39 -12.71
C ILE A 223 9.44 -0.51 -13.05
N SER A 224 9.73 -0.29 -14.34
CA SER A 224 10.78 0.64 -14.75
C SER A 224 10.47 2.06 -14.31
N ALA A 225 9.24 2.53 -14.51
CA ALA A 225 8.82 3.87 -14.09
C ALA A 225 8.94 4.07 -12.57
N VAL A 226 8.65 3.03 -11.78
CA VAL A 226 8.92 3.05 -10.33
C VAL A 226 10.43 3.17 -10.10
N ARG A 227 11.27 2.30 -10.67
CA ARG A 227 12.72 2.37 -10.47
C ARG A 227 13.29 3.74 -10.81
N ASP A 228 12.86 4.33 -11.92
CA ASP A 228 13.32 5.65 -12.35
C ASP A 228 12.88 6.75 -11.38
N LYS A 229 11.60 6.74 -10.97
CA LYS A 229 11.04 7.72 -10.02
C LYS A 229 11.73 7.66 -8.65
N TYR A 230 12.08 6.46 -8.18
CA TYR A 230 12.64 6.23 -6.84
C TYR A 230 14.15 5.95 -6.87
N LYS A 231 14.84 6.19 -7.99
CA LYS A 231 16.26 5.86 -8.16
C LYS A 231 17.15 6.45 -7.04
N SER A 232 16.91 7.71 -6.69
CA SER A 232 17.65 8.41 -5.63
C SER A 232 17.39 7.83 -4.23
N LEU A 233 16.20 7.31 -3.98
CA LEU A 233 15.85 6.66 -2.71
C LEU A 233 16.41 5.24 -2.61
N LEU A 234 16.42 4.52 -3.73
CA LEU A 234 16.91 3.13 -3.79
C LEU A 234 18.44 3.06 -3.78
N HIS A 235 19.11 4.10 -4.28
CA HIS A 235 20.57 4.16 -4.39
C HIS A 235 21.11 5.53 -3.95
N PRO A 236 21.08 5.85 -2.64
CA PRO A 236 21.48 7.17 -2.13
C PRO A 236 22.97 7.52 -2.37
N ASN A 237 23.81 6.53 -2.72
CA ASN A 237 25.25 6.69 -2.96
C ASN A 237 25.67 6.41 -4.42
N SER A 238 24.73 6.31 -5.36
CA SER A 238 25.11 6.22 -6.79
C SER A 238 25.46 7.61 -7.32
N PRO A 239 26.66 7.78 -7.88
CA PRO A 239 27.17 9.08 -8.34
C PRO A 239 26.33 9.69 -9.47
#